data_AF-A0A845LV59-F1
#
_entry.id   AF-A0A845LV59-F1
#
_cell.length_a   1.000
_cell.length_b   1.000
_cell.length_c   1.000
_cell.angle_alpha   90.00
_cell.angle_beta   90.00
_cell.angle_gamma   90.00
#
_symmetry.space_group_name_H-M   'P 1'
#
loop_
_entity.id
_entity.type
_entity.pdbx_description
1 polymer ?
#
loop_
_entity_poly.entity_id
_entity_poly.type
_entity_poly.pdbx_seq_one_letter_code
_entity_poly.pdbx_strand_id
1 'polypeptide(L)'
;MKSARKNIVVILILVITTSLFLSSCGSKKEESPSPTAQPEQTEQQLPEPKPEESPQISETEMDGSFQNWQPFNVEPGQYFKYKTKITQSDGQIKEGWFTLKVEGENDDQVTIESEGESGEDKFSFTTTESKDNVFGSVMMSYMMNPASQHVFTTIYSPFMGGGMWMMGISQGSIKAGNKWSYTADGKTISNEVVEMREYAGVKGYFMRYLVDDEIQSEVCLSTEFPLALMSYVKMDDAIYESELVEYEEDR
;
A
#
# COMPACT_ATOMS: atom_id res chain seq x y z
N MET A 1 55.07 25.96 -8.77
CA MET A 1 54.35 26.97 -9.58
C MET A 1 52.93 26.50 -9.79
N LYS A 2 51.97 27.42 -9.73
CA LYS A 2 50.52 27.22 -9.64
C LYS A 2 49.95 26.62 -10.93
N SER A 3 48.95 25.75 -10.82
CA SER A 3 47.84 25.73 -11.79
C SER A 3 46.57 25.20 -11.13
N ALA A 4 45.70 26.14 -10.76
CA ALA A 4 44.37 25.90 -10.23
C ALA A 4 43.40 25.79 -11.41
N ARG A 5 42.70 24.65 -11.53
CA ARG A 5 41.59 24.50 -12.48
C ARG A 5 40.33 25.03 -11.81
N LYS A 6 39.75 26.08 -12.38
CA LYS A 6 38.46 26.66 -12.00
C LYS A 6 37.35 25.78 -12.61
N ASN A 7 36.50 25.21 -11.77
CA ASN A 7 35.23 24.62 -12.20
C ASN A 7 34.23 25.76 -12.42
N ILE A 8 33.71 25.86 -13.64
CA ILE A 8 32.63 26.77 -14.01
C ILE A 8 31.33 26.04 -13.69
N VAL A 9 30.59 26.54 -12.71
CA VAL A 9 29.21 26.13 -12.43
C VAL A 9 28.31 26.95 -13.34
N VAL A 10 27.66 26.30 -14.30
CA VAL A 10 26.59 26.91 -15.11
C VAL A 10 25.28 26.65 -14.38
N ILE A 11 24.74 27.69 -13.74
CA ILE A 11 23.41 27.68 -13.15
C ILE A 11 22.42 28.03 -14.26
N LEU A 12 21.60 27.05 -14.66
CA LEU A 12 20.50 27.27 -15.59
C LEU A 12 19.25 27.67 -14.78
N ILE A 13 18.96 28.97 -14.72
CA ILE A 13 17.72 29.50 -14.12
C ILE A 13 16.63 29.43 -15.19
N LEU A 14 15.69 28.50 -15.02
CA LEU A 14 14.52 28.37 -15.90
C LEU A 14 13.37 29.18 -15.29
N VAL A 15 13.16 30.36 -15.86
CA VAL A 15 12.07 31.29 -15.51
C VAL A 15 10.80 30.82 -16.21
N ILE A 16 9.82 30.32 -15.45
CA ILE A 16 8.47 30.02 -15.95
C ILE A 16 7.59 31.23 -15.66
N THR A 17 7.38 32.06 -16.69
CA THR A 17 6.42 33.18 -16.68
C THR A 17 5.04 32.72 -17.11
N THR A 18 4.09 32.80 -16.16
CA THR A 18 2.71 33.33 -16.28
C THR A 18 1.89 33.07 -17.55
N SER A 19 0.68 32.55 -17.37
CA SER A 19 -0.53 33.07 -18.04
C SER A 19 -1.79 32.75 -17.23
N LEU A 20 -2.24 33.75 -16.47
CA LEU A 20 -3.59 33.85 -15.90
C LEU A 20 -4.59 34.13 -17.03
N PHE A 21 -5.63 33.30 -17.16
CA PHE A 21 -6.86 33.68 -17.84
C PHE A 21 -8.03 33.60 -16.85
N LEU A 22 -8.42 34.78 -16.36
CA LEU A 22 -9.68 35.08 -15.72
C LEU A 22 -10.72 35.38 -16.80
N SER A 23 -11.83 34.63 -16.82
CA SER A 23 -13.12 34.92 -17.49
C SER A 23 -14.08 33.83 -16.99
N SER A 24 -15.33 34.02 -16.58
CA SER A 24 -16.28 35.11 -16.76
C SER A 24 -17.40 34.94 -15.72
N CYS A 25 -17.85 36.05 -15.14
CA CYS A 25 -19.12 36.18 -14.43
C CYS A 25 -20.32 35.84 -15.34
N GLY A 26 -21.38 35.30 -14.75
CA GLY A 26 -22.66 35.07 -15.42
C GLY A 26 -23.78 34.81 -14.42
N SER A 27 -24.18 35.83 -13.65
CA SER A 27 -25.41 35.82 -12.86
C SER A 27 -26.63 35.88 -13.78
N LYS A 28 -27.57 34.95 -13.64
CA LYS A 28 -28.98 35.19 -13.95
C LYS A 28 -29.86 34.65 -12.81
N LYS A 29 -30.74 35.55 -12.37
CA LYS A 29 -31.76 35.46 -11.34
C LYS A 29 -33.11 35.29 -12.04
N GLU A 30 -34.13 34.90 -11.26
CA GLU A 30 -35.55 34.68 -11.60
C GLU A 30 -35.83 33.25 -12.09
N GLU A 31 -36.80 32.50 -11.57
CA GLU A 31 -38.11 32.87 -11.02
C GLU A 31 -38.65 31.72 -10.14
N SER A 32 -39.31 32.02 -9.02
CA SER A 32 -40.07 31.05 -8.23
C SER A 32 -41.54 31.05 -8.63
N PRO A 33 -42.14 29.86 -8.81
CA PRO A 33 -43.55 29.65 -8.51
C PRO A 33 -43.77 28.71 -7.32
N SER A 34 -44.89 28.99 -6.65
CA SER A 34 -45.40 28.49 -5.36
C SER A 34 -45.96 27.03 -5.40
N PRO A 35 -46.42 26.47 -4.26
CA PRO A 35 -46.32 25.05 -3.94
C PRO A 35 -47.45 24.19 -4.53
N THR A 36 -47.12 22.97 -4.94
CA THR A 36 -48.09 21.92 -5.28
C THR A 36 -48.06 20.84 -4.19
N ALA A 37 -49.26 20.44 -3.79
CA ALA A 37 -49.58 19.56 -2.68
C ALA A 37 -48.93 18.16 -2.75
N GLN A 38 -48.57 17.66 -1.56
CA GLN A 38 -48.15 16.28 -1.28
C GLN A 38 -49.29 15.29 -1.53
N PRO A 39 -49.02 14.15 -2.17
CA PRO A 39 -49.73 12.90 -1.89
C PRO A 39 -49.09 12.22 -0.67
N GLU A 40 -49.93 11.83 0.30
CA GLU A 40 -49.58 10.92 1.39
C GLU A 40 -49.00 9.62 0.82
N GLN A 41 -47.71 9.37 1.08
CA GLN A 41 -47.12 8.04 0.97
C GLN A 41 -47.14 7.41 2.36
N THR A 42 -47.98 6.39 2.52
CA THR A 42 -47.90 5.43 3.62
C THR A 42 -46.68 4.55 3.38
N GLU A 43 -45.54 4.92 3.96
CA GLU A 43 -44.33 4.12 3.93
C GLU A 43 -44.44 3.01 5.00
N GLN A 44 -44.57 1.78 4.53
CA GLN A 44 -44.51 0.59 5.36
C GLN A 44 -43.11 0.48 5.97
N GLN A 45 -43.00 0.58 7.29
CA GLN A 45 -41.79 0.25 8.03
C GLN A 45 -41.35 -1.18 7.69
N LEU A 46 -40.27 -1.28 6.92
CA LEU A 46 -39.51 -2.50 6.73
C LEU A 46 -38.83 -2.85 8.07
N PRO A 47 -38.89 -4.10 8.56
CA PRO A 47 -38.26 -4.48 9.82
C PRO A 47 -36.75 -4.21 9.77
N GLU A 48 -36.24 -3.56 10.83
CA GLU A 48 -34.81 -3.33 11.03
C GLU A 48 -34.04 -4.66 10.90
N PRO A 49 -32.97 -4.72 10.08
CA PRO A 49 -32.08 -5.87 10.10
C PRO A 49 -31.41 -5.93 11.47
N LYS A 50 -31.62 -7.07 12.14
CA LYS A 50 -30.98 -7.44 13.39
C LYS A 50 -29.44 -7.34 13.21
N PRO A 51 -28.69 -6.69 14.11
CA PRO A 51 -27.25 -6.63 14.01
C PRO A 51 -26.69 -8.05 13.94
N GLU A 52 -26.06 -8.42 12.83
CA GLU A 52 -25.20 -9.59 12.79
C GLU A 52 -24.04 -9.31 13.75
N GLU A 53 -23.96 -10.13 14.82
CA GLU A 53 -22.80 -10.17 15.69
C GLU A 53 -21.58 -10.53 14.85
N SER A 54 -20.75 -9.52 14.54
CA SER A 54 -19.40 -9.73 14.05
C SER A 54 -18.67 -10.66 15.04
N PRO A 55 -18.02 -11.74 14.57
CA PRO A 55 -17.26 -12.62 15.44
C PRO A 55 -16.24 -11.81 16.26
N GLN A 56 -16.37 -11.85 17.59
CA GLN A 56 -15.34 -11.32 18.48
C GLN A 56 -14.12 -12.23 18.38
N ILE A 57 -13.16 -11.83 17.55
CA ILE A 57 -11.85 -12.48 17.49
C ILE A 57 -11.09 -12.06 18.75
N SER A 58 -10.73 -13.06 19.57
CA SER A 58 -9.90 -12.89 20.77
C SER A 58 -8.62 -12.12 20.43
N GLU A 59 -8.42 -10.97 21.09
CA GLU A 59 -7.21 -10.13 21.05
C GLU A 59 -6.04 -10.82 21.76
N THR A 60 -5.58 -11.95 21.23
CA THR A 60 -4.29 -12.50 21.67
C THR A 60 -3.22 -11.62 21.04
N GLU A 61 -2.73 -10.62 21.79
CA GLU A 61 -1.62 -9.73 21.36
C GLU A 61 -0.45 -10.59 20.83
N MET A 62 0.06 -10.27 19.64
CA MET A 62 1.31 -10.89 19.16
C MET A 62 2.47 -10.41 20.04
N ASP A 63 3.27 -11.34 20.55
CA ASP A 63 4.48 -11.05 21.35
C ASP A 63 5.61 -10.59 20.42
N GLY A 64 5.53 -9.34 19.94
CA GLY A 64 6.49 -8.81 18.97
C GLY A 64 6.45 -7.29 18.88
N SER A 65 7.63 -6.68 18.69
CA SER A 65 7.78 -5.24 18.48
C SER A 65 8.29 -4.97 17.07
N PHE A 66 7.67 -4.00 16.39
CA PHE A 66 8.12 -3.53 15.08
C PHE A 66 9.43 -2.74 15.12
N GLN A 67 10.01 -2.48 16.30
CA GLN A 67 11.23 -1.68 16.45
C GLN A 67 12.43 -2.21 15.65
N ASN A 68 12.50 -3.54 15.46
CA ASN A 68 13.55 -4.19 14.68
C ASN A 68 13.01 -4.83 13.40
N TRP A 69 11.75 -4.57 13.03
CA TRP A 69 11.18 -5.14 11.82
C TRP A 69 11.88 -4.55 10.60
N GLN A 70 12.37 -5.43 9.73
CA GLN A 70 12.98 -5.05 8.47
C GLN A 70 12.19 -5.68 7.33
N PRO A 71 11.83 -4.88 6.30
CA PRO A 71 11.21 -5.45 5.12
C PRO A 71 12.17 -6.41 4.45
N PHE A 72 11.63 -7.45 3.83
CA PHE A 72 12.40 -8.35 2.97
C PHE A 72 13.55 -9.07 3.69
N ASN A 73 13.50 -9.21 5.02
CA ASN A 73 14.43 -10.07 5.77
C ASN A 73 14.05 -11.55 5.57
N VAL A 74 14.27 -12.05 4.35
CA VAL A 74 13.89 -13.39 3.91
C VAL A 74 14.96 -14.43 4.25
N GLU A 75 14.50 -15.65 4.50
CA GLU A 75 15.34 -16.80 4.85
C GLU A 75 15.19 -17.93 3.82
N PRO A 76 16.26 -18.70 3.53
CA PRO A 76 16.17 -19.89 2.69
C PRO A 76 15.06 -20.86 3.13
N GLY A 77 14.36 -21.46 2.16
CA GLY A 77 13.25 -22.37 2.42
C GLY A 77 11.89 -21.68 2.51
N GLN A 78 11.83 -20.35 2.40
CA GLN A 78 10.58 -19.61 2.37
C GLN A 78 9.97 -19.55 0.96
N TYR A 79 8.65 -19.74 0.90
CA TYR A 79 7.84 -19.57 -0.29
C TYR A 79 6.63 -18.69 0.00
N PHE A 80 6.39 -17.72 -0.87
CA PHE A 80 5.28 -16.80 -0.77
C PHE A 80 4.49 -16.81 -2.07
N LYS A 81 3.16 -16.78 -1.99
CA LYS A 81 2.29 -16.56 -3.14
C LYS A 81 1.23 -15.53 -2.84
N TYR A 82 1.07 -14.60 -3.77
CA TYR A 82 0.09 -13.53 -3.67
C TYR A 82 -0.89 -13.60 -4.83
N LYS A 83 -2.15 -13.29 -4.57
CA LYS A 83 -3.08 -12.81 -5.59
C LYS A 83 -2.96 -11.30 -5.68
N THR A 84 -3.11 -10.75 -6.88
CA THR A 84 -3.00 -9.32 -7.12
C THR A 84 -4.13 -8.80 -7.99
N LYS A 85 -4.46 -7.53 -7.80
CA LYS A 85 -5.49 -6.84 -8.59
C LYS A 85 -5.08 -5.39 -8.78
N ILE A 86 -5.17 -4.92 -10.02
CA ILE A 86 -4.96 -3.52 -10.40
C ILE A 86 -6.29 -2.99 -10.93
N THR A 87 -6.82 -1.95 -10.30
CA THR A 87 -8.03 -1.25 -10.76
C THR A 87 -7.63 0.14 -11.27
N GLN A 88 -7.78 0.38 -12.57
CA GLN A 88 -7.50 1.69 -13.20
C GLN A 88 -8.68 2.66 -13.01
N SER A 89 -8.42 3.96 -13.16
CA SER A 89 -9.42 5.02 -13.04
C SER A 89 -10.58 4.94 -14.03
N ASP A 90 -10.36 4.30 -15.19
CA ASP A 90 -11.40 4.03 -16.18
C ASP A 90 -12.26 2.78 -15.86
N GLY A 91 -11.98 2.12 -14.74
CA GLY A 91 -12.66 0.91 -14.28
C GLY A 91 -12.10 -0.39 -14.85
N GLN A 92 -11.05 -0.35 -15.67
CA GLN A 92 -10.39 -1.58 -16.11
C GLN A 92 -9.72 -2.30 -14.93
N ILE A 93 -9.93 -3.61 -14.85
CA ILE A 93 -9.37 -4.46 -13.82
C ILE A 93 -8.39 -5.44 -14.47
N LYS A 94 -7.17 -5.51 -13.94
CA LYS A 94 -6.20 -6.57 -14.24
C LYS A 94 -5.98 -7.41 -12.99
N GLU A 95 -6.37 -8.68 -13.05
CA GLU A 95 -6.07 -9.65 -11.99
C GLU A 95 -4.79 -10.39 -12.30
N GLY A 96 -4.14 -10.89 -11.25
CA GLY A 96 -2.84 -11.51 -11.36
C GLY A 96 -2.43 -12.30 -10.13
N TRP A 97 -1.20 -12.77 -10.16
CA TRP A 97 -0.55 -13.40 -9.03
C TRP A 97 0.96 -13.27 -9.17
N PHE A 98 1.68 -13.42 -8.06
CA PHE A 98 3.11 -13.65 -8.11
C PHE A 98 3.55 -14.59 -7.00
N THR A 99 4.70 -15.22 -7.22
CA THR A 99 5.39 -16.03 -6.24
C THR A 99 6.76 -15.45 -5.94
N LEU A 100 7.25 -15.74 -4.74
CA LEU A 100 8.63 -15.48 -4.34
C LEU A 100 9.13 -16.71 -3.63
N LYS A 101 10.14 -17.37 -4.19
CA LYS A 101 10.79 -18.52 -3.60
C LYS A 101 12.21 -18.14 -3.20
N VAL A 102 12.58 -18.49 -1.97
CA VAL A 102 13.86 -18.16 -1.38
C VAL A 102 14.66 -19.44 -1.22
N GLU A 103 15.73 -19.56 -1.97
CA GLU A 103 16.69 -20.66 -1.88
C GLU A 103 18.01 -20.16 -1.31
N GLY A 104 18.78 -21.05 -0.69
CA GLY A 104 20.10 -20.74 -0.18
C GLY A 104 20.81 -22.00 0.28
N GLU A 105 22.09 -22.11 -0.05
CA GLU A 105 22.92 -23.24 0.38
C GLU A 105 23.76 -22.89 1.62
N ASN A 106 23.85 -21.61 1.99
CA ASN A 106 24.60 -21.09 3.12
C ASN A 106 24.00 -19.77 3.64
N ASP A 107 24.47 -19.32 4.80
CA ASP A 107 23.90 -18.15 5.50
C ASP A 107 24.23 -16.80 4.84
N ASP A 108 25.16 -16.76 3.87
CA ASP A 108 25.71 -15.53 3.31
C ASP A 108 25.04 -15.11 1.99
N GLN A 109 24.49 -16.08 1.23
CA GLN A 109 23.86 -15.83 -0.07
C GLN A 109 22.48 -16.45 -0.16
N VAL A 110 21.58 -15.73 -0.82
CA VAL A 110 20.23 -16.19 -1.13
C VAL A 110 19.94 -16.04 -2.61
N THR A 111 19.20 -16.99 -3.16
CA THR A 111 18.64 -16.96 -4.50
C THR A 111 17.15 -16.73 -4.39
N ILE A 112 16.67 -15.67 -5.03
CA ILE A 112 15.27 -15.32 -5.11
C ILE A 112 14.78 -15.64 -6.51
N GLU A 113 13.87 -16.59 -6.60
CA GLU A 113 13.10 -16.86 -7.81
C GLU A 113 11.74 -16.18 -7.68
N SER A 114 11.36 -15.40 -8.69
CA SER A 114 10.08 -14.73 -8.73
C SER A 114 9.45 -14.88 -10.10
N GLU A 115 8.17 -15.20 -10.12
CA GLU A 115 7.37 -15.27 -11.32
C GLU A 115 5.95 -14.80 -11.04
N GLY A 116 5.24 -14.40 -12.07
CA GLY A 116 3.87 -13.95 -11.93
C GLY A 116 3.27 -13.42 -13.21
N GLU A 117 2.02 -12.99 -13.10
CA GLU A 117 1.28 -12.39 -14.19
C GLU A 117 0.34 -11.28 -13.70
N SER A 118 -0.03 -10.38 -14.60
CA SER A 118 -1.01 -9.33 -14.38
C SER A 118 -1.79 -9.10 -15.68
N GLY A 119 -3.00 -9.63 -15.73
CA GLY A 119 -3.76 -9.77 -16.97
C GLY A 119 -3.07 -10.78 -17.90
N GLU A 120 -2.75 -10.35 -19.12
CA GLU A 120 -2.06 -11.20 -20.11
C GLU A 120 -0.52 -11.10 -20.01
N ASP A 121 -0.02 -10.12 -19.24
CA ASP A 121 1.40 -9.84 -19.11
C ASP A 121 2.05 -10.78 -18.08
N LYS A 122 3.20 -11.37 -18.40
CA LYS A 122 3.93 -12.31 -17.54
C LYS A 122 5.35 -11.84 -17.24
N PHE A 123 5.87 -12.23 -16.09
CA PHE A 123 7.28 -12.04 -15.75
C PHE A 123 7.85 -13.27 -15.03
N SER A 124 9.16 -13.43 -15.14
CA SER A 124 9.93 -14.36 -14.34
C SER A 124 11.38 -13.88 -14.29
N PHE A 125 12.00 -13.94 -13.12
CA PHE A 125 13.43 -13.71 -12.96
C PHE A 125 13.99 -14.48 -11.77
N THR A 126 15.30 -14.63 -11.78
CA THR A 126 16.09 -15.20 -10.68
C THR A 126 17.19 -14.21 -10.32
N THR A 127 17.40 -13.98 -9.04
CA THR A 127 18.46 -13.11 -8.52
C THR A 127 19.19 -13.84 -7.40
N THR A 128 20.51 -14.01 -7.55
CA THR A 128 21.38 -14.56 -6.50
C THR A 128 22.32 -13.48 -6.02
N GLU A 129 22.30 -13.19 -4.73
CA GLU A 129 23.13 -12.13 -4.13
C GLU A 129 23.31 -12.37 -2.62
N SER A 130 24.17 -11.58 -1.97
CA SER A 130 24.24 -11.59 -0.50
C SER A 130 22.95 -11.07 0.14
N LYS A 131 22.61 -11.56 1.34
CA LYS A 131 21.39 -11.12 2.09
C LYS A 131 21.28 -9.60 2.21
N ASP A 132 22.41 -8.92 2.44
CA ASP A 132 22.46 -7.45 2.56
C ASP A 132 22.11 -6.68 1.27
N ASN A 133 22.29 -7.31 0.10
CA ASN A 133 22.18 -6.65 -1.21
C ASN A 133 21.00 -7.17 -2.05
N VAL A 134 20.49 -8.36 -1.74
CA VAL A 134 19.47 -9.04 -2.55
C VAL A 134 18.20 -8.21 -2.72
N PHE A 135 17.77 -7.48 -1.69
CA PHE A 135 16.59 -6.62 -1.76
C PHE A 135 16.70 -5.60 -2.90
N GLY A 136 17.84 -4.91 -3.00
CA GLY A 136 18.07 -3.92 -4.05
C GLY A 136 18.02 -4.53 -5.46
N SER A 137 18.63 -5.70 -5.64
CA SER A 137 18.66 -6.41 -6.92
C SER A 137 17.28 -6.95 -7.34
N VAL A 138 16.52 -7.51 -6.40
CA VAL A 138 15.15 -7.97 -6.63
C VAL A 138 14.24 -6.79 -6.98
N MET A 139 14.33 -5.69 -6.23
CA MET A 139 13.54 -4.48 -6.50
C MET A 139 13.87 -3.88 -7.87
N MET A 140 15.14 -3.85 -8.27
CA MET A 140 15.55 -3.43 -9.60
C MET A 140 14.94 -4.33 -10.69
N SER A 141 14.94 -5.65 -10.48
CA SER A 141 14.36 -6.60 -11.43
C SER A 141 12.86 -6.35 -11.63
N TYR A 142 12.11 -6.08 -10.56
CA TYR A 142 10.70 -5.69 -10.66
C TYR A 142 10.52 -4.35 -11.38
N MET A 143 11.29 -3.32 -11.03
CA MET A 143 11.19 -2.00 -11.66
C MET A 143 11.48 -2.03 -13.17
N MET A 144 12.36 -2.92 -13.61
CA MET A 144 12.73 -3.05 -15.02
C MET A 144 11.72 -3.88 -15.84
N ASN A 145 10.77 -4.57 -15.19
CA ASN A 145 9.73 -5.34 -15.85
C ASN A 145 8.34 -4.72 -15.61
N PRO A 146 7.73 -4.07 -16.63
CA PRO A 146 6.41 -3.46 -16.51
C PRO A 146 5.29 -4.41 -16.05
N ALA A 147 5.39 -5.71 -16.37
CA ALA A 147 4.40 -6.70 -15.96
C ALA A 147 4.37 -6.93 -14.45
N SER A 148 5.41 -6.50 -13.73
CA SER A 148 5.59 -6.76 -12.30
C SER A 148 5.38 -5.54 -11.39
N GLN A 149 4.86 -4.43 -11.94
CA GLN A 149 4.62 -3.20 -11.17
C GLN A 149 3.75 -3.41 -9.93
N HIS A 150 2.80 -4.35 -9.96
CA HIS A 150 1.97 -4.72 -8.81
C HIS A 150 2.73 -5.43 -7.68
N VAL A 151 3.88 -6.03 -7.97
CA VAL A 151 4.72 -6.69 -6.96
C VAL A 151 5.44 -5.63 -6.13
N PHE A 152 5.91 -4.57 -6.79
CA PHE A 152 6.56 -3.43 -6.15
C PHE A 152 5.68 -2.84 -5.04
N THR A 153 4.39 -2.62 -5.32
CA THR A 153 3.46 -2.07 -4.33
C THR A 153 3.25 -3.02 -3.17
N THR A 154 3.29 -4.34 -3.39
CA THR A 154 3.19 -5.32 -2.30
C THR A 154 4.38 -5.22 -1.35
N ILE A 155 5.59 -5.30 -1.89
CA ILE A 155 6.84 -5.29 -1.11
C ILE A 155 7.07 -3.94 -0.44
N TYR A 156 6.74 -2.84 -1.13
CA TYR A 156 7.01 -1.48 -0.67
C TYR A 156 5.83 -0.82 0.05
N SER A 157 4.63 -1.42 0.06
CA SER A 157 3.43 -0.89 0.73
C SER A 157 3.67 -0.38 2.16
N PRO A 158 4.53 -1.00 3.00
CA PRO A 158 4.77 -0.51 4.36
C PRO A 158 5.39 0.89 4.40
N PHE A 159 6.14 1.27 3.36
CA PHE A 159 6.82 2.56 3.23
C PHE A 159 5.98 3.61 2.50
N MET A 160 5.06 3.16 1.66
CA MET A 160 4.25 4.03 0.80
C MET A 160 3.22 4.87 1.56
N GLY A 161 2.75 4.38 2.70
CA GLY A 161 1.77 5.09 3.53
C GLY A 161 2.30 6.30 4.30
N GLY A 162 3.60 6.64 4.21
CA GLY A 162 4.24 7.83 4.80
C GLY A 162 4.15 7.93 6.34
N GLY A 163 2.95 8.13 6.88
CA GLY A 163 2.67 8.15 8.31
C GLY A 163 2.75 6.78 8.99
N MET A 164 2.49 5.69 8.27
CA MET A 164 2.44 4.33 8.84
C MET A 164 3.82 3.85 9.35
N TRP A 165 4.87 4.08 8.57
CA TRP A 165 6.27 3.82 8.97
C TRP A 165 6.72 4.71 10.14
N MET A 166 6.41 6.01 10.05
CA MET A 166 6.83 7.00 11.05
C MET A 166 6.18 6.84 12.43
N MET A 167 4.96 6.30 12.50
CA MET A 167 4.17 6.32 13.73
C MET A 167 4.02 4.94 14.38
N GLY A 168 3.82 3.88 13.60
CA GLY A 168 3.55 2.54 14.14
C GLY A 168 4.81 1.69 14.22
N ILE A 169 5.49 1.55 13.08
CA ILE A 169 6.57 0.58 12.92
C ILE A 169 7.82 1.05 13.66
N SER A 170 8.29 2.27 13.39
CA SER A 170 9.54 2.79 13.96
C SER A 170 9.52 3.01 15.48
N GLN A 171 8.34 3.16 16.09
CA GLN A 171 8.18 3.34 17.55
C GLN A 171 7.82 2.04 18.28
N GLY A 172 7.64 0.92 17.57
CA GLY A 172 7.44 -0.41 18.15
C GLY A 172 6.16 -0.60 18.97
N SER A 173 5.19 0.31 18.88
CA SER A 173 3.98 0.32 19.72
C SER A 173 2.70 0.16 18.90
N ILE A 174 2.66 -0.83 18.02
CA ILE A 174 1.45 -1.17 17.26
C ILE A 174 0.52 -2.02 18.13
N LYS A 175 -0.67 -1.50 18.40
CA LYS A 175 -1.77 -2.21 19.07
C LYS A 175 -3.07 -1.90 18.34
N ALA A 176 -3.95 -2.88 18.23
CA ALA A 176 -5.29 -2.65 17.68
C ALA A 176 -6.01 -1.52 18.44
N GLY A 177 -6.72 -0.67 17.71
CA GLY A 177 -7.36 0.54 18.22
C GLY A 177 -6.46 1.78 18.29
N ASN A 178 -5.15 1.66 18.07
CA ASN A 178 -4.27 2.84 18.03
C ASN A 178 -4.64 3.74 16.85
N LYS A 179 -4.88 5.02 17.12
CA LYS A 179 -5.22 6.03 16.12
C LYS A 179 -4.37 7.29 16.31
N TRP A 180 -3.89 7.83 15.20
CA TRP A 180 -3.22 9.12 15.14
C TRP A 180 -3.83 9.97 14.02
N SER A 181 -3.86 11.28 14.21
CA SER A 181 -4.27 12.22 13.18
C SER A 181 -3.48 13.53 13.32
N TYR A 182 -3.20 14.16 12.20
CA TYR A 182 -2.55 15.46 12.12
C TYR A 182 -3.13 16.27 10.97
N THR A 183 -3.42 17.54 11.23
CA THR A 183 -3.95 18.47 10.23
C THR A 183 -2.90 19.51 9.90
N ALA A 184 -2.61 19.66 8.60
CA ALA A 184 -1.77 20.73 8.06
C ALA A 184 -2.32 21.20 6.72
N ASP A 185 -2.25 22.52 6.48
CA ASP A 185 -2.70 23.17 5.24
C ASP A 185 -4.14 22.79 4.82
N GLY A 186 -5.02 22.59 5.80
CA GLY A 186 -6.41 22.22 5.59
C GLY A 186 -6.64 20.75 5.21
N LYS A 187 -5.59 19.93 5.15
CA LYS A 187 -5.68 18.48 4.96
C LYS A 187 -5.47 17.76 6.28
N THR A 188 -6.28 16.75 6.54
CA THR A 188 -6.15 15.88 7.70
C THR A 188 -5.61 14.53 7.29
N ILE A 189 -4.45 14.18 7.82
CA ILE A 189 -3.84 12.89 7.63
C ILE A 189 -4.11 12.06 8.88
N SER A 190 -4.60 10.83 8.72
CA SER A 190 -4.79 9.91 9.85
C SER A 190 -4.27 8.51 9.56
N ASN A 191 -3.83 7.84 10.63
CA ASN A 191 -3.37 6.47 10.63
C ASN A 191 -4.10 5.71 11.73
N GLU A 192 -4.55 4.51 11.43
CA GLU A 192 -5.29 3.65 12.35
C GLU A 192 -4.75 2.24 12.29
N VAL A 193 -4.53 1.62 13.45
CA VAL A 193 -4.40 0.18 13.58
C VAL A 193 -5.79 -0.34 13.91
N VAL A 194 -6.46 -0.90 12.93
CA VAL A 194 -7.90 -1.20 13.01
C VAL A 194 -8.14 -2.47 13.82
N GLU A 195 -7.52 -3.56 13.42
CA GLU A 195 -7.74 -4.90 13.97
C GLU A 195 -6.56 -5.83 13.64
N MET A 196 -6.64 -7.07 14.08
CA MET A 196 -5.78 -8.14 13.56
C MET A 196 -6.50 -8.93 12.48
N ARG A 197 -5.77 -9.33 11.43
CA ARG A 197 -6.26 -10.20 10.37
C ARG A 197 -5.28 -11.34 10.14
N GLU A 198 -5.78 -12.43 9.56
CA GLU A 198 -4.99 -13.61 9.23
C GLU A 198 -5.04 -13.88 7.73
N TYR A 199 -3.88 -14.14 7.14
CA TYR A 199 -3.70 -14.44 5.72
C TYR A 199 -2.72 -15.60 5.59
N ALA A 200 -3.10 -16.66 4.88
CA ALA A 200 -2.32 -17.89 4.74
C ALA A 200 -1.79 -18.45 6.09
N GLY A 201 -2.59 -18.33 7.17
CA GLY A 201 -2.22 -18.79 8.51
C GLY A 201 -1.28 -17.85 9.29
N VAL A 202 -0.90 -16.70 8.71
CA VAL A 202 -0.06 -15.69 9.35
C VAL A 202 -0.93 -14.54 9.84
N LYS A 203 -0.81 -14.19 11.13
CA LYS A 203 -1.52 -13.07 11.73
C LYS A 203 -0.74 -11.78 11.58
N GLY A 204 -1.45 -10.68 11.33
CA GLY A 204 -0.89 -9.35 11.21
C GLY A 204 -1.84 -8.26 11.71
N TYR A 205 -1.28 -7.09 11.98
CA TYR A 205 -2.02 -5.89 12.28
C TYR A 205 -2.48 -5.23 10.98
N PHE A 206 -3.80 -5.09 10.84
CA PHE A 206 -4.42 -4.37 9.74
C PHE A 206 -4.40 -2.87 10.05
N MET A 207 -3.72 -2.11 9.19
CA MET A 207 -3.51 -0.68 9.34
C MET A 207 -4.08 0.06 8.14
N ARG A 208 -4.60 1.26 8.41
CA ARG A 208 -5.22 2.14 7.42
C ARG A 208 -4.62 3.53 7.50
N TYR A 209 -4.34 4.09 6.33
CA TYR A 209 -3.88 5.45 6.13
C TYR A 209 -4.92 6.23 5.34
N LEU A 210 -5.39 7.35 5.91
CA LEU A 210 -6.40 8.20 5.32
C LEU A 210 -5.90 9.64 5.14
N VAL A 211 -6.39 10.29 4.10
CA VAL A 211 -6.25 11.73 3.86
C VAL A 211 -7.65 12.29 3.63
N ASP A 212 -8.06 13.25 4.45
CA ASP A 212 -9.40 13.85 4.43
C ASP A 212 -10.52 12.78 4.45
N ASP A 213 -10.35 11.79 5.33
CA ASP A 213 -11.22 10.61 5.49
C ASP A 213 -11.29 9.66 4.28
N GLU A 214 -10.51 9.91 3.22
CA GLU A 214 -10.35 8.98 2.10
C GLU A 214 -9.18 8.01 2.31
N ILE A 215 -9.44 6.72 2.09
CA ILE A 215 -8.42 5.67 2.16
C ILE A 215 -7.39 5.87 1.05
N GLN A 216 -6.13 6.07 1.45
CA GLN A 216 -5.00 6.15 0.53
C GLN A 216 -4.21 4.84 0.49
N SER A 217 -4.05 4.18 1.64
CA SER A 217 -3.48 2.84 1.69
C SER A 217 -3.99 2.03 2.87
N GLU A 218 -4.04 0.73 2.70
CA GLU A 218 -4.22 -0.24 3.78
C GLU A 218 -3.14 -1.31 3.68
N VAL A 219 -2.69 -1.83 4.80
CA VAL A 219 -1.71 -2.92 4.83
C VAL A 219 -2.03 -3.85 5.99
N CYS A 220 -1.67 -5.12 5.87
CA CYS A 220 -1.60 -6.03 7.00
C CYS A 220 -0.16 -6.48 7.20
N LEU A 221 0.43 -6.18 8.37
CA LEU A 221 1.81 -6.52 8.69
C LEU A 221 1.91 -7.43 9.90
N SER A 222 2.77 -8.45 9.83
CA SER A 222 3.19 -9.22 10.99
C SER A 222 4.57 -8.79 11.46
N THR A 223 4.82 -8.84 12.76
CA THR A 223 6.13 -8.54 13.34
C THR A 223 7.18 -9.60 13.02
N GLU A 224 6.73 -10.82 12.69
CA GLU A 224 7.58 -11.98 12.44
C GLU A 224 7.64 -12.35 10.95
N PHE A 225 7.01 -11.57 10.08
CA PHE A 225 6.92 -11.87 8.65
C PHE A 225 7.58 -10.77 7.81
N PRO A 226 8.40 -11.12 6.81
CA PRO A 226 9.25 -10.14 6.11
C PRO A 226 8.50 -9.28 5.08
N LEU A 227 7.26 -9.63 4.74
CA LEU A 227 6.47 -8.96 3.70
C LEU A 227 5.10 -8.50 4.24
N ALA A 228 4.40 -7.66 3.48
CA ALA A 228 3.02 -7.36 3.79
C ALA A 228 2.13 -8.57 3.47
N LEU A 229 1.27 -8.96 4.42
CA LEU A 229 0.31 -10.05 4.23
C LEU A 229 -0.82 -9.66 3.29
N MET A 230 -1.16 -8.38 3.28
CA MET A 230 -2.12 -7.79 2.36
C MET A 230 -1.73 -6.32 2.15
N SER A 231 -1.95 -5.81 0.95
CA SER A 231 -1.81 -4.38 0.67
C SER A 231 -2.94 -3.87 -0.22
N TYR A 232 -3.34 -2.63 0.03
CA TYR A 232 -4.17 -1.79 -0.81
C TYR A 232 -3.44 -0.46 -0.92
N VAL A 233 -3.12 0.01 -2.12
CA VAL A 233 -2.40 1.28 -2.33
C VAL A 233 -3.01 2.02 -3.50
N LYS A 234 -3.50 3.24 -3.24
CA LYS A 234 -3.88 4.19 -4.28
C LYS A 234 -2.63 4.95 -4.74
N MET A 235 -2.25 4.79 -6.00
CA MET A 235 -1.11 5.49 -6.61
C MET A 235 -1.50 6.00 -7.99
N ASP A 236 -1.28 7.29 -8.22
CA ASP A 236 -1.68 7.98 -9.45
C ASP A 236 -3.16 7.72 -9.78
N ASP A 237 -3.43 7.18 -10.97
CA ASP A 237 -4.77 6.86 -11.47
C ASP A 237 -5.12 5.37 -11.32
N ALA A 238 -4.48 4.65 -10.39
CA ALA A 238 -4.72 3.24 -10.17
C ALA A 238 -4.75 2.85 -8.67
N ILE A 239 -5.43 1.75 -8.40
CA ILE A 239 -5.44 1.07 -7.11
C ILE A 239 -4.74 -0.27 -7.30
N TYR A 240 -3.75 -0.55 -6.46
CA TYR A 240 -3.01 -1.79 -6.43
C TYR A 240 -3.37 -2.57 -5.18
N GLU A 241 -3.77 -3.82 -5.36
CA GLU A 241 -4.18 -4.72 -4.28
C GLU A 241 -3.34 -5.99 -4.35
N SER A 242 -2.96 -6.52 -3.19
CA SER A 242 -2.35 -7.84 -3.08
C SER A 242 -2.71 -8.54 -1.78
N GLU A 243 -2.81 -9.86 -1.84
CA GLU A 243 -3.19 -10.71 -0.71
C GLU A 243 -2.33 -11.98 -0.71
N LEU A 244 -1.67 -12.27 0.41
CA LEU A 244 -0.94 -13.51 0.65
C LEU A 244 -1.93 -14.66 0.74
N VAL A 245 -1.83 -15.61 -0.19
CA VAL A 245 -2.73 -16.76 -0.28
C VAL A 245 -2.06 -18.08 0.05
N GLU A 246 -0.73 -18.13 0.02
CA GLU A 246 0.07 -19.31 0.31
C GLU A 246 1.40 -18.87 0.94
N TYR A 247 1.76 -19.52 2.04
CA TYR A 247 3.05 -19.37 2.69
C TYR A 247 3.55 -20.73 3.14
N GLU A 248 4.77 -21.07 2.74
CA GLU A 248 5.46 -22.28 3.18
C GLU A 248 6.85 -21.90 3.69
N GLU A 249 7.31 -22.63 4.69
CA GLU A 249 8.64 -22.50 5.27
C GLU A 249 9.15 -23.90 5.61
N ASP A 250 10.20 -24.32 4.93
CA ASP A 250 10.88 -25.58 5.23
C ASP A 250 11.57 -25.45 6.60
N ARG A 251 11.10 -26.22 7.59
CA ARG A 251 11.67 -26.29 8.95
C ARG A 251 12.69 -27.40 9.11
#